data_AF-A0A348Y976-F1
#
_entry.id   AF-A0A348Y976-F1
#
_cell.length_a   1.000
_cell.length_b   1.000
_cell.length_c   1.000
_cell.angle_alpha   90.00
_cell.angle_beta   90.00
_cell.angle_gamma   90.00
#
_symmetry.space_group_name_H-M   'P 1'
#
loop_
_entity.id
_entity.type
_entity.pdbx_description
1 polymer ?
#
loop_
_entity_poly.entity_id
_entity_poly.type
_entity_poly.pdbx_seq_one_letter_code
_entity_poly.pdbx_strand_id
1 'polypeptide(L)'
;DGEVFAQQEQFQQKLTSIIQADDILITTFMRDGHPDHEATGQVVASFAKQQHLACYQVLIWAWHWAKPADSRIPWHCAMRVDLTTEQLQRKVEAITCFESQITLDESTGSPPILSPQAIARISQPWEVYLYESHP
;
A
#
# COMPACT_ATOMS: atom_id res chain seq x y z
N ASP A 1 11.01 8.94 8.67
CA ASP A 1 9.70 8.26 8.73
C ASP A 1 8.96 8.67 9.99
N GLY A 2 7.64 8.89 9.89
CA GLY A 2 6.74 9.13 11.02
C GLY A 2 6.06 10.51 11.07
N GLU A 3 6.48 11.45 10.24
CA GLU A 3 6.00 12.85 10.30
C GLU A 3 4.75 13.10 9.45
N VAL A 4 4.27 12.11 8.68
CA VAL A 4 3.07 12.30 7.83
C VAL A 4 1.83 12.64 8.68
N PHE A 5 1.75 12.14 9.92
CA PHE A 5 0.70 12.48 10.87
C PHE A 5 0.63 13.99 11.20
N ALA A 6 1.76 14.71 11.18
CA ALA A 6 1.77 16.14 11.48
C ALA A 6 1.19 16.99 10.32
N GLN A 7 1.05 16.41 9.12
CA GLN A 7 0.64 17.11 7.90
C GLN A 7 -0.74 16.68 7.38
N GLN A 8 -1.57 16.05 8.22
CA GLN A 8 -2.87 15.50 7.80
C GLN A 8 -3.80 16.54 7.16
N GLU A 9 -3.88 17.75 7.72
CA GLU A 9 -4.74 18.80 7.19
C GLU A 9 -4.30 19.21 5.77
N GLN A 10 -3.00 19.44 5.59
CA GLN A 10 -2.44 19.76 4.27
C GLN A 10 -2.65 18.60 3.27
N PHE A 11 -2.55 17.36 3.74
CA PHE A 11 -2.81 16.18 2.92
C PHE A 11 -4.28 16.15 2.47
N GLN A 12 -5.24 16.33 3.38
CA GLN A 12 -6.66 16.39 3.03
C GLN A 12 -6.97 17.53 2.04
N GLN A 13 -6.40 18.72 2.24
CA GLN A 13 -6.56 19.84 1.32
C GLN A 13 -6.06 19.49 -0.10
N LYS A 14 -4.92 18.81 -0.21
CA LYS A 14 -4.39 18.34 -1.49
C LYS A 14 -5.30 17.30 -2.13
N LEU A 15 -5.81 16.33 -1.37
CA LEU A 15 -6.75 15.33 -1.89
C LEU A 15 -7.99 16.02 -2.48
N THR A 16 -8.60 16.96 -1.75
CA THR A 16 -9.74 17.75 -2.24
C THR A 16 -9.46 18.47 -3.57
N SER A 17 -8.22 18.91 -3.81
CA SER A 17 -7.87 19.64 -5.04
C SER A 17 -7.68 18.76 -6.28
N ILE A 18 -7.46 17.45 -6.11
CA ILE A 18 -7.08 16.55 -7.22
C ILE A 18 -8.07 15.41 -7.46
N ILE A 19 -8.80 14.97 -6.43
CA ILE A 19 -9.70 13.81 -6.50
C ILE A 19 -11.06 14.20 -7.08
N GLN A 20 -11.57 13.36 -7.97
CA GLN A 20 -12.86 13.50 -8.64
C GLN A 20 -13.90 12.51 -8.08
N ALA A 21 -15.18 12.75 -8.39
CA ALA A 21 -16.31 12.00 -7.83
C ALA A 21 -16.36 10.51 -8.23
N ASP A 22 -15.70 10.12 -9.32
CA ASP A 22 -15.70 8.74 -9.83
C ASP A 22 -14.35 8.03 -9.61
N ASP A 23 -13.42 8.66 -8.88
CA ASP A 23 -12.12 8.07 -8.61
C ASP A 23 -12.23 6.86 -7.66
N ILE A 24 -11.34 5.89 -7.89
CA ILE A 24 -11.10 4.79 -6.97
C ILE A 24 -9.80 5.10 -6.21
N LEU A 25 -9.90 5.20 -4.89
CA LEU A 25 -8.73 5.44 -4.06
C LEU A 25 -8.10 4.11 -3.65
N ILE A 26 -6.77 4.03 -3.76
CA ILE A 26 -5.97 2.91 -3.28
C ILE A 26 -4.91 3.47 -2.34
N THR A 27 -4.92 3.03 -1.08
CA THR A 27 -4.02 3.53 -0.04
C THR A 27 -3.43 2.38 0.77
N THR A 28 -2.44 2.63 1.62
CA THR A 28 -1.90 1.64 2.54
C THR A 28 -2.90 1.27 3.64
N PHE A 29 -2.78 0.07 4.18
CA PHE A 29 -3.62 -0.38 5.29
C PHE A 29 -3.46 0.55 6.52
N MET A 30 -4.58 0.99 7.09
CA MET A 30 -4.58 1.91 8.24
C MET A 30 -3.96 1.33 9.53
N ARG A 31 -3.65 0.03 9.54
CA ARG A 31 -2.98 -0.70 10.64
C ARG A 31 -1.79 -1.51 10.11
N ASP A 32 -1.09 -0.97 9.11
CA ASP A 32 -0.01 -1.66 8.40
C ASP A 32 1.24 -1.88 9.27
N GLY A 33 1.44 -1.09 10.33
CA GLY A 33 2.57 -1.20 11.25
C GLY A 33 3.75 -0.28 10.92
N HIS A 34 3.73 0.46 9.81
CA HIS A 34 4.65 1.56 9.53
C HIS A 34 3.93 2.90 9.75
N PRO A 35 4.44 3.82 10.58
CA PRO A 35 3.74 5.05 10.95
C PRO A 35 3.23 5.89 9.76
N ASP A 36 4.06 6.08 8.73
CA ASP A 36 3.64 6.86 7.55
C ASP A 36 2.59 6.13 6.70
N HIS A 37 2.59 4.79 6.70
CA HIS A 37 1.57 4.01 6.01
C HIS A 37 0.24 4.08 6.76
N GLU A 38 0.27 4.01 8.09
CA GLU A 38 -0.93 4.15 8.90
C GLU A 38 -1.51 5.56 8.79
N ALA A 39 -0.67 6.60 8.80
CA ALA A 39 -1.09 7.98 8.59
C ALA A 39 -1.80 8.15 7.23
N THR A 40 -1.16 7.66 6.16
CA THR A 40 -1.69 7.74 4.80
C THR A 40 -3.00 6.95 4.66
N GLY A 41 -3.03 5.74 5.22
CA GLY A 41 -4.22 4.88 5.23
C GLY A 41 -5.40 5.54 5.94
N GLN A 42 -5.17 6.12 7.12
CA GLN A 42 -6.20 6.78 7.92
C GLN A 42 -6.75 8.04 7.23
N VAL A 43 -5.88 8.90 6.71
CA VAL A 43 -6.30 10.13 6.02
C VAL A 43 -7.12 9.81 4.77
N VAL A 44 -6.63 8.91 3.92
CA VAL A 44 -7.30 8.58 2.65
C VAL A 44 -8.60 7.81 2.90
N ALA A 45 -8.64 6.87 3.85
CA ALA A 45 -9.87 6.16 4.19
C ALA A 45 -10.94 7.10 4.77
N SER A 46 -10.55 8.04 5.63
CA SER A 46 -11.48 9.06 6.15
C SER A 46 -12.00 9.97 5.04
N PHE A 47 -11.12 10.43 4.15
CA PHE A 47 -11.48 11.25 3.00
C PHE A 47 -12.46 10.53 2.07
N ALA A 48 -12.16 9.29 1.69
CA ALA A 48 -13.02 8.48 0.82
C ALA A 48 -14.42 8.31 1.42
N LYS A 49 -14.51 8.03 2.72
CA LYS A 49 -15.78 7.88 3.43
C LYS A 49 -16.60 9.16 3.41
N GLN A 50 -15.95 10.32 3.60
CA GLN A 50 -16.62 11.63 3.56
C GLN A 50 -17.12 11.98 2.14
N GLN A 51 -16.39 11.55 1.11
CA GLN A 51 -16.73 11.81 -0.29
C GLN A 51 -17.55 10.69 -0.95
N HIS A 52 -17.91 9.64 -0.20
CA HIS A 52 -18.59 8.44 -0.71
C HIS A 52 -17.87 7.75 -1.88
N LEU A 53 -16.52 7.75 -1.86
CA LEU A 53 -15.68 7.13 -2.89
C LEU A 53 -15.30 5.69 -2.50
N ALA A 54 -15.06 4.85 -3.52
CA ALA A 54 -14.48 3.53 -3.28
C ALA A 54 -13.03 3.66 -2.79
N CYS A 55 -12.70 2.97 -1.69
CA CYS A 55 -11.35 2.97 -1.13
C CYS A 55 -10.87 1.56 -0.83
N TYR A 56 -9.79 1.17 -1.49
CA TYR A 56 -9.10 -0.10 -1.29
C TYR A 56 -7.82 0.13 -0.48
N GLN A 57 -7.55 -0.79 0.45
CA GLN A 57 -6.34 -0.75 1.26
C GLN A 57 -5.39 -1.88 0.87
N VAL A 58 -4.13 -1.55 0.59
CA VAL A 58 -3.06 -2.51 0.34
C VAL A 58 -2.28 -2.80 1.60
N LEU A 59 -2.01 -4.09 1.83
CA LEU A 59 -1.07 -4.55 2.84
C LEU A 59 0.35 -4.34 2.28
N ILE A 60 1.21 -3.58 2.97
CA ILE A 60 2.60 -3.35 2.54
C ILE A 60 3.56 -3.88 3.61
N TRP A 61 3.57 -3.22 4.77
CA TRP A 61 4.34 -3.59 5.94
C TRP A 61 3.69 -4.71 6.73
N ALA A 62 2.36 -4.84 6.62
CA ALA A 62 1.57 -5.88 7.28
C ALA A 62 2.10 -7.28 7.01
N TRP A 63 2.57 -7.53 5.79
CA TRP A 63 3.13 -8.81 5.41
C TRP A 63 4.43 -9.21 6.11
N HIS A 64 5.13 -8.27 6.74
CA HIS A 64 6.34 -8.59 7.50
C HIS A 64 6.02 -9.18 8.88
N TRP A 65 4.87 -8.83 9.46
CA TRP A 65 4.49 -9.27 10.81
C TRP A 65 3.28 -10.21 10.83
N ALA A 66 2.42 -10.17 9.81
CA ALA A 66 1.21 -10.97 9.77
C ALA A 66 1.53 -12.44 9.51
N LYS A 67 0.87 -13.29 10.27
CA LYS A 67 0.85 -14.74 10.02
C LYS A 67 -0.43 -15.11 9.26
N PRO A 68 -0.50 -16.30 8.63
CA PRO A 68 -1.75 -16.80 8.08
C PRO A 68 -2.88 -16.74 9.13
N ALA A 69 -4.03 -16.20 8.74
CA ALA A 69 -5.21 -16.00 9.60
C ALA A 69 -4.99 -15.07 10.82
N ASP A 70 -4.00 -14.17 10.78
CA ASP A 70 -3.82 -13.15 11.82
C ASP A 70 -5.09 -12.28 11.95
N SER A 71 -5.69 -12.24 13.14
CA SER A 71 -6.99 -11.61 13.39
C SER A 71 -6.97 -10.09 13.29
N ARG A 72 -5.78 -9.47 13.25
CA ARG A 72 -5.65 -8.01 13.06
C ARG A 72 -5.98 -7.59 11.63
N ILE A 73 -5.86 -8.50 10.66
CA ILE A 73 -6.24 -8.26 9.28
C ILE A 73 -7.73 -8.64 9.11
N PRO A 74 -8.59 -7.75 8.57
CA PRO A 74 -10.00 -8.04 8.35
C PRO A 74 -10.17 -8.91 7.09
N TRP A 75 -9.79 -10.18 7.17
CA TRP A 75 -9.81 -11.11 6.03
C TRP A 75 -11.18 -11.28 5.36
N HIS A 76 -12.27 -11.02 6.09
CA HIS A 76 -13.63 -11.05 5.54
C HIS A 76 -13.88 -9.95 4.50
N CYS A 77 -13.08 -8.88 4.50
CA CYS A 77 -13.10 -7.80 3.51
C CYS A 77 -11.95 -7.92 2.48
N ALA A 78 -11.19 -9.02 2.50
CA ALA A 78 -10.05 -9.20 1.61
C ALA A 78 -10.50 -9.72 0.24
N MET A 79 -9.95 -9.11 -0.80
CA MET A 79 -10.15 -9.47 -2.19
C MET A 79 -8.82 -9.83 -2.82
N ARG A 80 -8.79 -10.94 -3.55
CA ARG A 80 -7.66 -11.34 -4.39
C ARG A 80 -7.93 -10.94 -5.83
N VAL A 81 -6.95 -10.31 -6.46
CA VAL A 81 -6.97 -9.99 -7.89
C VAL A 81 -5.86 -10.76 -8.58
N ASP A 82 -6.21 -11.73 -9.40
CA ASP A 82 -5.23 -12.47 -10.21
C ASP A 82 -4.75 -11.62 -11.38
N LEU A 83 -3.44 -11.55 -11.55
CA LEU A 83 -2.80 -10.79 -12.61
C LEU A 83 -2.70 -11.62 -13.88
N THR A 84 -2.93 -11.00 -15.03
CA THR A 84 -2.52 -11.60 -16.30
C THR A 84 -0.99 -11.67 -16.38
N THR A 85 -0.48 -12.52 -17.29
CA THR A 85 0.96 -12.60 -17.54
C THR A 85 1.57 -11.24 -17.91
N GLU A 86 0.87 -10.43 -18.69
CA GLU A 86 1.32 -9.08 -19.04
C GLU A 86 1.38 -8.15 -17.84
N GLN A 87 0.35 -8.17 -16.98
CA GLN A 87 0.33 -7.34 -15.76
C GLN A 87 1.43 -7.75 -14.78
N LEU A 88 1.65 -9.04 -14.59
CA LEU A 88 2.75 -9.54 -13.77
C LEU A 88 4.10 -9.09 -14.32
N GLN A 89 4.32 -9.18 -15.64
CA GLN A 89 5.56 -8.75 -16.26
C GLN A 89 5.81 -7.26 -16.01
N ARG A 90 4.82 -6.40 -16.29
CA ARG A 90 4.91 -4.95 -16.03
C ARG A 90 5.16 -4.64 -14.56
N LYS A 91 4.56 -5.40 -13.64
CA LYS A 91 4.75 -5.24 -12.21
C LYS A 91 6.19 -5.57 -11.78
N VAL A 92 6.76 -6.66 -12.31
CA VAL A 92 8.16 -7.02 -12.06
C VAL A 92 9.10 -5.96 -12.63
N GLU A 93 8.84 -5.47 -13.84
CA GLU A 93 9.61 -4.38 -14.46
C GLU A 93 9.55 -3.11 -13.60
N ALA A 94 8.37 -2.71 -13.12
CA ALA A 94 8.22 -1.56 -12.23
C ALA A 94 9.04 -1.68 -10.94
N ILE A 95 9.11 -2.88 -10.34
CA ILE A 95 9.96 -3.14 -9.17
C ILE A 95 11.44 -2.90 -9.49
N THR A 96 11.90 -3.35 -10.67
CA THR A 96 13.30 -3.18 -11.08
C THR A 96 13.71 -1.72 -11.30
N CYS A 97 12.75 -0.82 -11.53
CA CYS A 97 13.03 0.61 -11.63
C CYS A 97 13.46 1.24 -10.29
N PHE A 98 13.20 0.58 -9.15
CA PHE A 98 13.63 1.04 -7.82
C PHE A 98 14.99 0.45 -7.43
N GLU A 99 16.00 0.64 -8.29
CA GLU A 99 17.33 0.01 -8.16
C GLU A 99 17.94 0.19 -6.77
N SER A 100 17.97 1.42 -6.25
CA SER A 100 18.52 1.72 -4.90
C SER A 100 17.82 1.00 -3.74
N GLN A 101 16.62 0.46 -3.97
CA GLN A 101 15.88 -0.30 -2.96
C GLN A 101 16.21 -1.79 -3.00
N ILE A 102 16.72 -2.30 -4.13
CA ILE A 102 16.87 -3.74 -4.39
C ILE A 102 18.32 -4.16 -4.65
N THR A 103 19.24 -3.22 -4.89
CA THR A 103 20.68 -3.48 -5.04
C THR A 103 21.47 -2.94 -3.85
N LEU A 104 22.69 -3.47 -3.68
CA LEU A 104 23.69 -2.89 -2.78
C LEU A 104 24.08 -1.50 -3.31
N ASP A 105 24.23 -0.53 -2.41
CA ASP A 105 24.90 0.71 -2.76
C ASP A 105 26.41 0.50 -2.70
N GLU A 106 27.05 0.34 -3.86
CA GLU A 106 28.50 0.14 -3.99
C GLU A 106 29.33 1.30 -3.41
N SER A 107 28.77 2.52 -3.35
CA SER A 107 29.49 3.70 -2.84
C SER A 107 29.55 3.75 -1.32
N THR A 108 28.53 3.22 -0.64
CA THR A 108 28.44 3.22 0.83
C THR A 108 28.55 1.83 1.46
N GLY A 109 28.45 0.76 0.65
CA GLY A 109 28.35 -0.63 1.12
C GLY A 109 27.00 -0.95 1.78
N SER A 110 26.00 -0.07 1.68
CA SER A 110 24.71 -0.27 2.34
C SER A 110 23.93 -1.39 1.66
N PRO A 111 23.37 -2.35 2.42
CA PRO A 111 22.52 -3.40 1.86
C PRO A 111 21.24 -2.81 1.25
N PRO A 112 20.59 -3.52 0.32
CA PRO A 112 19.29 -3.10 -0.20
C PRO A 112 18.27 -2.99 0.93
N ILE A 113 17.38 -2.01 0.81
CA ILE A 113 16.30 -1.77 1.77
C ILE A 113 15.29 -2.94 1.71
N LEU A 114 14.99 -3.44 0.51
CA LEU A 114 14.09 -4.57 0.32
C LEU A 114 14.86 -5.89 0.34
N SER A 115 14.44 -6.80 1.22
CA SER A 115 14.98 -8.16 1.23
C SER A 115 14.51 -8.98 0.03
N PRO A 116 15.22 -10.06 -0.34
CA PRO A 116 14.76 -10.98 -1.39
C PRO A 116 13.36 -11.55 -1.12
N GLN A 117 13.00 -11.77 0.14
CA GLN A 117 11.66 -12.23 0.53
C GLN A 117 10.60 -11.16 0.32
N ALA A 118 10.93 -9.88 0.58
CA ALA A 118 10.03 -8.77 0.28
C ALA A 118 9.77 -8.67 -1.22
N ILE A 119 10.83 -8.77 -2.04
CA ILE A 119 10.74 -8.78 -3.51
C ILE A 119 9.89 -9.96 -3.99
N ALA A 120 10.19 -11.19 -3.55
CA ALA A 120 9.42 -12.38 -3.95
C ALA A 120 7.93 -12.28 -3.57
N ARG A 121 7.60 -11.62 -2.47
CA ARG A 121 6.23 -11.37 -2.04
C ARG A 121 5.54 -10.34 -2.91
N ILE A 122 6.18 -9.19 -3.18
CA ILE A 122 5.57 -8.19 -4.06
C ILE A 122 5.52 -8.70 -5.49
N SER A 123 6.36 -9.64 -5.93
CA SER A 123 6.30 -10.23 -7.28
C SER A 123 5.29 -11.39 -7.44
N GLN A 124 4.40 -11.64 -6.47
CA GLN A 124 3.37 -12.68 -6.63
C GLN A 124 2.41 -12.37 -7.80
N PRO A 125 1.86 -13.39 -8.48
CA PRO A 125 0.97 -13.23 -9.64
C PRO A 125 -0.46 -12.82 -9.25
N TRP A 126 -0.66 -12.34 -8.03
CA TRP A 126 -1.91 -11.78 -7.55
C TRP A 126 -1.63 -10.61 -6.61
N GLU A 127 -2.62 -9.76 -6.46
CA GLU A 127 -2.67 -8.71 -5.44
C GLU A 127 -3.74 -9.04 -4.40
N VAL A 128 -3.55 -8.51 -3.19
CA VAL A 128 -4.55 -8.59 -2.12
C VAL A 128 -4.89 -7.19 -1.66
N TYR A 129 -6.17 -6.85 -1.75
CA TYR A 129 -6.73 -5.59 -1.29
C TYR A 129 -7.74 -5.85 -0.18
N LEU A 130 -7.90 -4.91 0.73
CA LEU A 130 -9.01 -4.87 1.67
C LEU A 130 -10.02 -3.83 1.17
N TYR A 131 -11.27 -4.21 1.06
CA TYR A 131 -12.36 -3.33 0.67
C TYR A 131 -13.57 -3.56 1.56
N GLU A 132 -13.96 -2.54 2.30
CA GLU A 132 -15.20 -2.54 3.09
C GLU A 132 -16.18 -1.60 2.41
N SER A 133 -17.26 -2.15 1.86
CA SER A 133 -18.36 -1.35 1.31
C SER A 133 -18.97 -0.51 2.43
N HIS A 134 -19.02 0.82 2.26
CA HIS A 134 -19.75 1.66 3.18
C HIS A 134 -21.25 1.29 3.12
N PRO A 135 -21.91 1.09 4.28
CA PRO A 135 -23.36 0.86 4.32
C PRO A 135 -24.14 2.10 3.88
#